data_AF-A0A2W2B2F8-F1
#
_entry.id   AF-A0A2W2B2F8-F1
#
_cell.length_a   1.000
_cell.length_b   1.000
_cell.length_c   1.000
_cell.angle_alpha   90.00
_cell.angle_beta   90.00
_cell.angle_gamma   90.00
#
_symmetry.space_group_name_H-M   'P 1'
#
loop_
_entity.id
_entity.type
_entity.pdbx_description
1 polymer ?
#
loop_
_entity_poly.entity_id
_entity_poly.type
_entity_poly.pdbx_seq_one_letter_code
_entity_poly.pdbx_strand_id
1 'polypeptide(L)'
;VMLGKTFKGLTDKMLTWQTAELLSLATGPTDGWVVPVRPELLVEIAFDGVQTSPRYPAGVALRFARVLRHRPDKPAAEADRIETVLAIRDLGG
;
A
#
# COMPACT_ATOMS: atom_id res chain seq x y z
N VAL A 1 4.17 9.23 -3.47
CA VAL A 1 5.54 8.64 -3.59
C VAL A 1 5.49 7.19 -3.13
N MET A 2 6.22 6.27 -3.79
CA MET A 2 6.24 4.86 -3.40
C MET A 2 7.00 4.65 -2.08
N LEU A 3 6.35 4.03 -1.10
CA LEU A 3 6.92 3.73 0.22
C LEU A 3 7.43 2.30 0.36
N GLY A 4 6.98 1.39 -0.49
CA GLY A 4 7.29 -0.02 -0.37
C GLY A 4 6.43 -0.92 -1.23
N LYS A 5 6.69 -2.22 -1.13
CA LYS A 5 5.83 -3.30 -1.59
C LYS A 5 5.49 -4.16 -0.37
N THR A 6 4.22 -4.51 -0.18
CA THR A 6 3.80 -5.41 0.90
C THR A 6 3.00 -6.59 0.34
N PHE A 7 3.21 -7.77 0.91
CA PHE A 7 2.64 -9.03 0.45
C PHE A 7 2.11 -9.90 1.62
N LYS A 8 2.06 -9.36 2.85
CA LYS A 8 1.69 -10.12 4.05
C LYS A 8 0.30 -9.71 4.56
N GLY A 9 -0.44 -10.69 5.09
CA GLY A 9 -1.76 -10.47 5.70
C GLY A 9 -2.97 -10.68 4.76
N LEU A 10 -2.75 -11.20 3.55
CA LEU A 10 -3.81 -11.44 2.59
C LEU A 10 -4.36 -12.87 2.72
N THR A 11 -5.66 -13.00 2.96
CA THR A 11 -6.36 -14.30 2.86
C THR A 11 -6.71 -14.60 1.40
N ASP A 12 -7.01 -15.86 1.07
CA ASP A 12 -7.42 -16.24 -0.29
C ASP A 12 -8.64 -15.47 -0.80
N LYS A 13 -9.58 -15.18 0.11
CA LYS A 13 -10.75 -14.34 -0.19
C LYS A 13 -10.33 -12.91 -0.54
N MET A 14 -9.38 -12.34 0.21
CA MET A 14 -8.84 -11.02 -0.08
C MET A 14 -8.07 -11.00 -1.39
N LEU A 15 -7.27 -12.02 -1.68
CA LEU A 15 -6.53 -12.14 -2.95
C LEU A 15 -7.47 -12.23 -4.15
N THR A 16 -8.52 -13.05 -4.05
CA THR A 16 -9.54 -13.18 -5.11
C THR A 16 -10.21 -11.83 -5.38
N TRP A 17 -10.66 -11.16 -4.32
CA TRP A 17 -11.28 -9.84 -4.45
C TRP A 17 -10.30 -8.80 -5.01
N GLN A 18 -9.09 -8.72 -4.45
CA GLN A 18 -8.05 -7.78 -4.87
C GLN A 18 -7.70 -7.95 -6.35
N THR A 19 -7.62 -9.20 -6.83
CA THR A 19 -7.34 -9.48 -8.23
C THR A 19 -8.44 -8.93 -9.14
N ALA A 20 -9.71 -9.16 -8.79
CA ALA A 20 -10.83 -8.63 -9.56
C ALA A 20 -10.83 -7.09 -9.59
N GLU A 21 -10.61 -6.44 -8.45
CA GLU A 21 -10.59 -4.98 -8.36
C GLU A 21 -9.39 -4.36 -9.09
N LEU A 22 -8.18 -4.93 -8.96
CA LEU A 22 -7.03 -4.39 -9.68
C LEU A 22 -7.18 -4.53 -11.19
N LEU A 23 -7.77 -5.63 -11.67
CA LEU A 23 -8.03 -5.82 -13.10
C LEU A 23 -9.09 -4.84 -13.62
N SER A 24 -10.11 -4.48 -12.82
CA SER A 24 -11.10 -3.46 -13.19
C SER A 24 -10.50 -2.04 -13.30
N LEU A 25 -9.42 -1.80 -12.55
CA LEU A 25 -8.68 -0.54 -12.54
C LEU A 25 -7.52 -0.50 -13.56
N ALA A 26 -7.29 -1.56 -14.33
CA ALA A 26 -6.18 -1.64 -15.27
C ALA A 26 -6.23 -0.52 -16.32
N THR A 27 -5.07 0.09 -16.59
CA THR A 27 -4.92 1.15 -17.60
C THR A 27 -4.12 0.68 -18.83
N GLY A 28 -3.80 -0.60 -18.90
CA GLY A 28 -2.97 -1.19 -19.93
C GLY A 28 -3.09 -2.71 -19.97
N PRO A 29 -2.16 -3.39 -20.65
CA PRO A 29 -2.16 -4.85 -20.76
C PRO A 29 -2.11 -5.56 -19.40
N THR A 30 -2.82 -6.68 -19.29
CA THR A 30 -2.95 -7.48 -18.06
C THR A 30 -2.34 -8.88 -18.17
N ASP A 31 -1.64 -9.16 -19.27
CA ASP A 31 -1.01 -10.43 -19.61
C ASP A 31 0.40 -10.59 -19.02
N GLY A 32 0.96 -9.51 -18.47
CA GLY A 32 2.24 -9.50 -17.78
C GLY A 32 2.15 -9.68 -16.26
N TRP A 33 3.31 -9.84 -15.63
CA TRP A 33 3.46 -9.91 -14.17
C TRP A 33 3.23 -8.57 -13.45
N VAL A 34 3.18 -7.47 -14.21
CA VAL A 34 2.96 -6.11 -13.72
C VAL A 34 1.78 -5.53 -14.47
N VAL A 35 0.73 -5.18 -13.72
CA VAL A 35 -0.46 -4.54 -14.27
C VAL A 35 -0.48 -3.08 -13.81
N PRO A 36 -0.39 -2.09 -14.71
CA PRO A 36 -0.58 -0.70 -14.36
C PRO A 36 -2.07 -0.43 -14.10
N VAL A 37 -2.38 0.22 -12.99
CA VAL A 37 -3.76 0.50 -12.56
C VAL A 37 -3.95 1.97 -12.22
N ARG A 38 -5.18 2.46 -12.31
CA ARG A 38 -5.55 3.78 -11.76
C ARG A 38 -5.38 3.76 -10.23
N PRO A 39 -4.83 4.83 -9.62
CA PRO A 39 -4.54 4.88 -8.20
C PRO A 39 -5.80 5.19 -7.37
N GLU A 40 -6.80 4.33 -7.46
CA GLU A 40 -8.12 4.53 -6.84
C GLU A 40 -8.34 3.63 -5.61
N LEU A 41 -7.59 2.53 -5.49
CA LEU A 41 -7.76 1.55 -4.42
C LEU A 41 -7.03 1.98 -3.14
N LEU A 42 -7.78 2.17 -2.06
CA LEU A 42 -7.24 2.44 -0.72
C LEU A 42 -7.08 1.16 0.10
N VAL A 43 -5.95 1.04 0.81
CA VAL A 43 -5.62 -0.13 1.63
C VAL A 43 -5.15 0.31 3.02
N GLU A 44 -5.71 -0.32 4.04
CA GLU A 44 -5.32 -0.10 5.43
C GLU A 44 -4.18 -1.05 5.81
N ILE A 45 -3.06 -0.48 6.26
CA ILE A 45 -1.83 -1.21 6.58
C ILE A 45 -1.53 -1.08 8.07
N ALA A 46 -1.34 -2.21 8.76
CA ALA A 46 -0.73 -2.23 10.08
C ALA A 46 0.77 -2.43 9.98
N PHE A 47 1.53 -1.79 10.86
CA PHE A 47 2.98 -1.91 10.94
C PHE A 47 3.45 -1.67 12.38
N ASP A 48 4.64 -2.15 12.71
CA ASP A 48 5.21 -2.05 14.07
C ASP A 48 6.11 -0.83 14.26
N GLY A 49 6.56 -0.22 13.16
CA GLY A 49 7.39 0.98 13.20
C GLY A 49 7.82 1.44 11.82
N VAL A 50 8.48 2.59 11.77
CA VAL A 50 9.03 3.20 10.56
C VAL A 50 10.55 3.26 10.70
N GLN A 51 11.29 2.87 9.66
CA GLN A 51 12.76 2.89 9.65
C GLN A 51 13.28 3.61 8.41
N THR A 52 14.46 4.22 8.52
CA THR A 52 15.14 4.85 7.37
C THR A 52 15.54 3.79 6.34
N SER A 53 15.29 4.06 5.07
CA SER A 53 15.70 3.17 3.98
C SER A 53 16.11 3.96 2.74
N PRO A 54 17.34 3.79 2.23
CA PRO A 54 17.75 4.42 0.97
C PRO A 54 17.11 3.75 -0.27
N ARG A 55 16.41 2.63 -0.09
CA ARG A 55 15.83 1.83 -1.19
C ARG A 55 14.59 2.48 -1.80
N TYR A 56 13.87 3.30 -1.04
CA TYR A 56 12.62 3.90 -1.47
C TYR A 56 12.78 5.42 -1.60
N PRO A 57 12.16 6.05 -2.62
CA PRO A 57 12.28 7.50 -2.83
C PRO A 57 11.82 8.34 -1.63
N ALA A 58 10.96 7.78 -0.78
CA ALA A 58 10.50 8.43 0.45
C ALA A 58 11.52 8.38 1.62
N GLY A 59 12.66 7.71 1.45
CA GLY A 59 13.70 7.60 2.48
C GLY A 59 13.33 6.73 3.69
N VAL A 60 12.18 6.06 3.68
CA VAL A 60 11.67 5.23 4.78
C VAL A 60 11.05 3.93 4.29
N ALA A 61 10.96 2.95 5.19
CA ALA A 61 10.24 1.69 5.00
C ALA A 61 9.44 1.34 6.26
N LEU A 62 8.28 0.69 6.07
CA LEU A 62 7.43 0.21 7.15
C LEU A 62 7.92 -1.16 7.66
N ARG A 63 8.09 -1.32 8.98
CA ARG A 63 8.51 -2.58 9.61
C ARG A 63 7.31 -3.48 9.87
N PHE A 64 7.42 -4.76 9.48
CA PHE A 64 6.35 -5.75 9.63
C PHE A 64 4.99 -5.31 9.05
N ALA A 65 5.02 -4.55 7.96
CA ALA A 65 3.82 -4.08 7.29
C ALA A 65 2.93 -5.25 6.82
N ARG A 66 1.65 -5.21 7.18
CA ARG A 66 0.63 -6.19 6.78
C ARG A 66 -0.66 -5.49 6.36
N VAL A 67 -1.31 -6.04 5.34
CA VAL A 67 -2.64 -5.58 4.92
C VAL A 67 -3.64 -5.99 5.99
N LEU A 68 -4.37 -5.01 6.54
CA LEU A 68 -5.51 -5.29 7.42
C LEU A 68 -6.76 -5.52 6.59
N ARG A 69 -7.07 -4.57 5.71
CA ARG A 69 -8.26 -4.60 4.86
C ARG A 69 -8.13 -3.61 3.70
N HIS A 70 -8.90 -3.86 2.65
CA HIS A 70 -9.16 -2.86 1.63
C HIS A 70 -10.28 -1.92 2.09
N ARG A 71 -10.22 -0.66 1.64
CA ARG A 71 -11.18 0.40 2.00
C ARG A 71 -11.95 0.89 0.78
N PRO A 72 -12.79 0.03 0.14
CA PRO A 72 -13.64 0.47 -0.97
C PRO A 72 -14.68 1.50 -0.52
N ASP A 73 -14.89 1.65 0.80
CA ASP A 73 -15.73 2.67 1.42
C ASP A 73 -15.13 4.08 1.40
N LYS A 74 -13.85 4.23 1.00
CA LYS A 74 -13.12 5.50 1.03
C LYS A 74 -12.46 5.83 -0.31
N PRO A 75 -12.44 7.11 -0.72
CA PRO A 75 -11.69 7.53 -1.89
C PRO A 75 -10.18 7.52 -1.61
N ALA A 76 -9.37 7.29 -2.65
CA ALA A 76 -7.90 7.33 -2.55
C ALA A 76 -7.35 8.67 -2.03
N ALA A 77 -8.09 9.77 -2.19
CA ALA A 77 -7.75 11.08 -1.65
C ALA A 77 -7.68 11.13 -0.10
N GLU A 78 -8.31 10.17 0.58
CA GLU A 78 -8.24 10.02 2.04
C GLU A 78 -7.03 9.19 2.50
N ALA A 79 -6.15 8.76 1.59
CA ALA A 79 -4.90 8.12 1.99
C ALA A 79 -4.05 9.05 2.87
N ASP A 80 -3.41 8.47 3.87
CA ASP A 80 -2.42 9.19 4.67
C ASP A 80 -1.32 9.76 3.78
N ARG A 81 -0.87 10.97 4.10
CA ARG A 81 0.24 11.59 3.40
C ARG A 81 1.57 11.11 3.94
N ILE A 82 2.64 11.31 3.17
CA ILE A 82 3.98 10.89 3.57
C ILE A 82 4.44 11.60 4.84
N GLU A 83 4.04 12.85 5.03
CA GLU A 83 4.37 13.64 6.21
C GLU A 83 3.84 12.99 7.49
N THR A 84 2.66 12.37 7.45
CA THR A 84 2.09 11.63 8.58
C THR A 84 2.96 10.43 8.95
N VAL A 85 3.47 9.70 7.95
CA VAL A 85 4.35 8.54 8.19
C VAL A 85 5.72 8.97 8.73
N LEU A 86 6.25 10.11 8.25
CA LEU A 86 7.50 10.67 8.76
C LEU A 86 7.36 11.17 10.20
N ALA A 87 6.22 11.75 10.58
CA ALA A 87 5.96 12.16 11.96
C ALA A 87 5.94 10.98 12.94
N ILE A 88 5.44 9.81 12.51
CA ILE A 88 5.45 8.59 13.34
C ILE A 88 6.88 8.12 13.63
N ARG A 89 7.83 8.32 12.71
CA ARG A 89 9.25 8.06 12.96
C ARG A 89 9.79 8.93 14.10
N ASP A 90 9.43 10.21 14.10
CA ASP A 90 9.99 11.20 15.02
C ASP A 90 9.42 11.09 16.45
N LEU A 91 8.30 10.39 16.62
CA LEU A 91 7.68 10.10 17.93
C LEU A 91 8.26 8.86 18.63
N GLY A 92 9.07 8.06 17.93
CA GLY A 92 9.70 6.84 18.46
C GLY A 92 11.17 7.00 18.86
N GLY A 93 11.65 8.24 18.95
CA GLY A 93 13.02 8.60 19.37
C GLY A 93 13.16 8.80 20.87
#